data_AF-A0A354TCE7-F1
#
_entry.id   AF-A0A354TCE7-F1
#
_cell.length_a   1.000
_cell.length_b   1.000
_cell.length_c   1.000
_cell.angle_alpha   90.00
_cell.angle_beta   90.00
_cell.angle_gamma   90.00
#
_symmetry.space_group_name_H-M   'P 1'
#
loop_
_entity.id
_entity.type
_entity.pdbx_description
1 polymer ?
#
loop_
_entity_poly.entity_id
_entity_poly.type
_entity_poly.pdbx_seq_one_letter_code
_entity_poly.pdbx_strand_id
1 'polypeptide(L)'
;MHGFTDEVHEVIREKVGKALRVRCQNPIRINRHNGPQPDIAVVEQRRDGYTLSHPGPDDAWLIIEISDSSLEFDLNTKRQTYARAEIAEYWVLE
;
A
#
# COMPACT_ATOMS: atom_id res chain seq x y z
N MET A 1 10.35 13.93 -5.02
CA MET A 1 9.18 13.03 -5.03
C MET A 1 9.53 11.55 -5.13
N HIS A 2 10.32 11.03 -6.09
CA HIS A 2 10.71 9.59 -6.07
C HIS A 2 11.64 9.22 -4.89
N GLY A 3 12.64 10.07 -4.60
CA GLY A 3 13.59 9.80 -3.51
C GLY A 3 12.98 9.78 -2.10
N PHE A 4 11.86 10.47 -1.87
CA PHE A 4 11.17 10.42 -0.58
C PHE A 4 10.39 9.12 -0.42
N THR A 5 9.74 8.64 -1.48
CA THR A 5 9.13 7.30 -1.50
C THR A 5 10.15 6.21 -1.22
N ASP A 6 11.34 6.28 -1.81
CA ASP A 6 12.41 5.32 -1.56
C ASP A 6 12.89 5.37 -0.10
N GLU A 7 13.04 6.56 0.49
CA GLU A 7 13.42 6.72 1.89
C GLU A 7 12.39 6.11 2.84
N VAL A 8 11.10 6.41 2.64
CA VAL A 8 10.02 5.82 3.44
C VAL A 8 9.97 4.31 3.24
N HIS A 9 10.15 3.82 2.00
CA HIS A 9 10.19 2.40 1.72
C HIS A 9 11.30 1.69 2.52
N GLU A 10 12.51 2.23 2.52
CA GLU A 10 13.63 1.66 3.25
C GLU A 10 13.40 1.68 4.77
N VAL A 11 12.93 2.80 5.32
CA VAL A 11 12.62 2.90 6.76
C VAL A 11 11.55 1.87 7.15
N ILE A 12 10.45 1.77 6.40
CA ILE A 12 9.40 0.79 6.71
C ILE A 12 9.94 -0.64 6.57
N ARG A 13 10.73 -0.92 5.52
CA ARG A 13 11.35 -2.24 5.29
C ARG A 13 12.23 -2.68 6.44
N GLU A 14 12.98 -1.77 7.06
CA GLU A 14 13.82 -2.06 8.23
C GLU A 14 13.01 -2.30 9.51
N LYS A 15 11.82 -1.70 9.63
CA LYS A 15 10.97 -1.81 10.83
C LYS A 15 10.02 -3.00 10.81
N VAL A 16 9.64 -3.48 9.63
CA VAL A 16 8.72 -4.63 9.52
C VAL A 16 9.45 -5.95 9.74
N GLY A 17 8.79 -6.89 10.43
CA GLY A 17 9.32 -8.24 10.63
C GLY A 17 9.28 -9.09 9.37
N LYS A 18 10.02 -10.21 9.36
CA LYS A 18 10.12 -11.14 8.21
C LYS A 18 8.81 -11.80 7.76
N ALA A 19 7.77 -11.72 8.59
CA ALA A 19 6.43 -12.21 8.26
C ALA A 19 5.66 -11.27 7.33
N LEU A 20 6.18 -10.05 7.10
CA LEU A 20 5.60 -9.03 6.25
C LEU A 20 6.55 -8.68 5.10
N ARG A 21 5.99 -8.13 4.04
CA ARG A 21 6.67 -7.65 2.86
C ARG A 21 6.27 -6.21 2.57
N VAL A 22 7.24 -5.36 2.29
CA VAL A 22 7.00 -4.02 1.75
C VAL A 22 6.98 -4.09 0.23
N ARG A 23 5.98 -3.48 -0.38
CA ARG A 23 5.83 -3.33 -1.83
C ARG A 23 5.76 -1.85 -2.16
N CYS A 24 6.57 -1.40 -3.11
CA CYS A 24 6.58 -0.02 -3.60
C CYS A 24 5.89 0.05 -4.97
N GLN A 25 5.01 1.02 -5.19
CA GLN A 25 4.38 1.33 -6.47
C GLN A 25 3.82 0.08 -7.18
N ASN A 26 3.03 -0.69 -6.46
CA ASN A 26 2.58 -2.00 -6.89
C ASN A 26 1.07 -2.19 -6.61
N PRO A 27 0.26 -2.70 -7.54
CA PRO A 27 -1.19 -2.78 -7.33
C PRO A 27 -1.60 -3.65 -6.14
N ILE A 28 -2.70 -3.26 -5.48
CA ILE A 28 -3.43 -4.03 -4.48
C ILE A 28 -4.83 -4.34 -5.03
N ARG A 29 -5.26 -5.58 -4.93
CA ARG A 29 -6.56 -6.02 -5.42
C ARG A 29 -7.65 -5.64 -4.43
N ILE A 30 -8.51 -4.69 -4.79
CA ILE A 30 -9.69 -4.32 -3.98
C ILE A 30 -11.01 -4.86 -4.56
N ASN A 31 -11.02 -5.32 -5.82
CA ASN A 31 -12.17 -5.95 -6.45
C ASN A 31 -11.72 -6.94 -7.56
N ARG A 32 -12.68 -7.49 -8.33
CA ARG A 32 -12.42 -8.50 -9.38
C ARG A 32 -11.80 -7.96 -10.67
N HIS A 33 -11.84 -6.66 -10.90
CA HIS A 33 -11.53 -6.06 -12.21
C HIS A 33 -10.39 -5.04 -12.18
N ASN A 34 -10.11 -4.40 -11.04
CA ASN A 34 -9.02 -3.43 -10.89
C ASN A 34 -8.60 -3.23 -9.43
N GLY A 35 -7.40 -2.67 -9.26
CA GLY A 35 -6.80 -2.34 -7.98
C GLY A 35 -6.03 -1.03 -8.04
N PRO A 36 -6.11 -0.14 -7.02
CA PRO A 36 -5.25 1.03 -6.93
C PRO A 36 -3.79 0.59 -6.75
N GLN A 37 -2.88 1.47 -7.14
CA GLN A 37 -1.45 1.29 -6.98
C GLN A 37 -0.97 2.29 -5.90
N PRO A 38 -0.86 1.86 -4.64
CA PRO A 38 -0.29 2.70 -3.59
C PRO A 38 1.19 2.92 -3.81
N ASP A 39 1.71 4.02 -3.26
CA ASP A 39 3.14 4.28 -3.22
C ASP A 39 3.87 3.22 -2.40
N ILE A 40 3.35 2.90 -1.21
CA ILE A 40 3.89 1.83 -0.37
C ILE A 40 2.74 0.99 0.22
N ALA A 41 2.92 -0.33 0.23
CA ALA A 41 2.04 -1.27 0.91
C ALA A 41 2.85 -2.26 1.76
N VAL A 42 2.47 -2.41 3.03
CA VAL A 42 2.94 -3.50 3.89
C VAL A 42 1.91 -4.61 3.82
N VAL A 43 2.34 -5.78 3.36
CA VAL A 43 1.48 -6.93 3.14
C VAL A 43 2.04 -8.18 3.79
N GLU A 44 1.24 -9.22 3.95
CA GLU A 44 1.72 -10.52 4.42
C GLU A 44 2.81 -11.08 3.50
N GLN A 45 3.82 -11.73 4.07
CA GLN A 45 4.82 -12.43 3.29
C GLN A 45 4.25 -13.76 2.79
N ARG A 46 3.89 -13.82 1.50
CA ARG A 46 3.51 -15.07 0.84
C ARG A 46 4.71 -15.78 0.21
N ARG A 47 4.62 -17.11 0.12
CA ARG A 47 5.64 -17.96 -0.52
C ARG A 47 5.85 -17.65 -1.99
N ASP A 48 4.77 -17.34 -2.70
CA ASP A 48 4.79 -16.99 -4.13
C ASP A 48 5.20 -15.53 -4.39
N GLY A 49 5.39 -14.74 -3.33
CA GLY A 49 5.75 -13.33 -3.42
C GLY A 49 4.73 -12.49 -4.20
N TYR A 50 3.48 -12.93 -4.30
CA TYR A 50 2.43 -12.30 -5.12
C TYR A 50 2.68 -12.31 -6.64
N THR A 51 3.46 -13.27 -7.15
CA THR A 51 3.69 -13.43 -8.60
C THR A 51 2.47 -14.00 -9.34
N LEU A 52 1.59 -14.75 -8.64
CA LEU A 52 0.38 -15.33 -9.21
C LEU A 52 -0.82 -14.38 -9.15
N SER A 53 -0.85 -13.49 -8.15
CA SER A 53 -1.91 -12.52 -7.93
C SER A 53 -1.44 -11.41 -7.00
N HIS A 54 -1.92 -10.18 -7.21
CA HIS A 54 -1.72 -9.09 -6.26
C HIS A 54 -2.38 -9.39 -4.90
N PRO A 55 -1.81 -8.87 -3.80
CA PRO A 55 -2.39 -8.96 -2.46
C PRO A 55 -3.82 -8.43 -2.47
N GLY A 56 -4.69 -9.12 -1.75
CA GLY A 56 -6.03 -8.65 -1.44
C GLY A 56 -6.05 -7.77 -0.18
N PRO A 57 -7.24 -7.34 0.25
CA PRO A 57 -7.37 -6.55 1.48
C PRO A 57 -6.92 -7.31 2.72
N ASP A 58 -7.23 -8.61 2.82
CA ASP A 58 -6.82 -9.47 3.94
C ASP A 58 -5.29 -9.60 4.06
N ASP A 59 -4.58 -9.45 2.94
CA ASP A 59 -3.12 -9.48 2.93
C ASP A 59 -2.52 -8.12 3.35
N ALA A 60 -3.29 -7.03 3.32
CA ALA A 60 -2.80 -5.65 3.44
C ALA A 60 -2.90 -5.11 4.87
N TRP A 61 -1.74 -4.95 5.51
CA TRP A 61 -1.63 -4.47 6.89
C TRP A 61 -1.55 -2.95 6.99
N LEU A 62 -0.93 -2.30 6.02
CA LEU A 62 -0.80 -0.84 5.95
C LEU A 62 -0.66 -0.41 4.50
N ILE A 63 -1.43 0.61 4.11
CA ILE A 63 -1.27 1.33 2.84
C ILE A 63 -0.78 2.75 3.13
N ILE A 64 0.23 3.21 2.41
CA ILE A 64 0.79 4.56 2.53
C ILE A 64 0.77 5.22 1.16
N GLU A 65 0.22 6.43 1.09
CA GLU A 65 0.28 7.32 -0.07
C GLU A 65 1.10 8.55 0.30
N ILE A 66 1.90 9.04 -0.65
CA ILE A 66 2.77 10.20 -0.48
C ILE A 66 2.23 11.32 -1.37
N SER A 67 1.72 12.37 -0.73
CA SER A 67 0.88 13.38 -1.36
C SER A 67 1.51 14.76 -1.30
N ASP A 68 2.24 15.13 -2.36
CA ASP A 68 2.81 16.49 -2.49
C ASP A 68 1.76 17.49 -3.06
N SER A 69 0.94 17.02 -4.04
CA SER A 69 -0.15 17.83 -4.63
C SER A 69 -1.50 17.11 -4.73
N SER A 70 -1.54 15.82 -4.37
CA SER A 70 -2.74 14.96 -4.44
C SER A 70 -3.45 14.76 -3.10
N LEU A 71 -3.09 15.54 -2.07
CA LEU A 71 -3.55 15.34 -0.68
C LEU A 71 -5.08 15.24 -0.57
N GLU A 72 -5.82 16.12 -1.23
CA GLU A 72 -7.28 16.09 -1.21
C GLU A 72 -7.85 14.81 -1.83
N PHE A 73 -7.24 14.32 -2.91
CA PHE A 73 -7.65 13.07 -3.56
C PHE A 73 -7.35 11.85 -2.67
N ASP A 74 -6.19 11.85 -2.02
CA ASP A 74 -5.74 10.75 -1.16
C ASP A 74 -6.55 10.69 0.15
N LEU A 75 -6.90 11.83 0.75
CA LEU A 75 -7.73 11.90 1.95
C LEU A 75 -9.22 11.64 1.69
N ASN A 76 -9.70 11.80 0.46
CA ASN A 76 -11.11 11.60 0.13
C ASN A 76 -11.34 10.32 -0.68
N THR A 77 -10.95 10.32 -1.95
CA THR A 77 -11.28 9.25 -2.89
C THR A 77 -10.57 7.95 -2.56
N LYS A 78 -9.24 7.99 -2.36
CA LYS A 78 -8.47 6.77 -2.04
C LYS A 78 -8.81 6.23 -0.67
N ARG A 79 -8.90 7.09 0.36
CA ARG A 79 -9.34 6.69 1.71
C ARG A 79 -10.67 5.93 1.67
N GLN A 80 -11.69 6.45 0.98
CA GLN A 80 -12.98 5.76 0.87
C GLN A 80 -12.87 4.43 0.11
N THR A 81 -12.03 4.38 -0.91
CA THR A 81 -11.78 3.18 -1.70
C THR A 81 -11.17 2.08 -0.85
N TYR A 82 -10.12 2.38 -0.08
CA TYR A 82 -9.45 1.43 0.81
C TYR A 82 -10.35 1.04 1.99
N ALA A 83 -11.10 1.98 2.58
CA ALA A 83 -12.04 1.69 3.65
C ALA A 83 -13.16 0.73 3.21
N ARG A 84 -13.70 0.91 2.00
CA ARG A 84 -14.71 -0.01 1.42
C ARG A 84 -14.16 -1.40 1.13
N ALA A 85 -12.84 -1.50 0.94
CA ALA A 85 -12.16 -2.78 0.78
C ALA A 85 -11.81 -3.43 2.14
N GLU A 86 -12.19 -2.82 3.26
CA GLU A 86 -11.90 -3.29 4.62
C GLU A 86 -10.40 -3.30 4.98
N ILE A 87 -9.61 -2.44 4.33
CA ILE A 87 -8.22 -2.21 4.73
C ILE A 87 -8.20 -1.37 6.00
N ALA A 88 -7.62 -1.91 7.06
CA ALA A 88 -7.70 -1.34 8.40
C ALA A 88 -6.88 -0.06 8.56
N GLU A 89 -5.67 -0.01 7.98
CA GLU A 89 -4.74 1.10 8.18
C GLU A 89 -4.33 1.76 6.85
N TYR A 90 -4.52 3.08 6.81
CA TYR A 90 -4.25 3.92 5.64
C TYR A 90 -3.63 5.25 6.07
N TRP A 91 -2.39 5.48 5.66
CA TRP A 91 -1.64 6.70 5.98
C TRP A 91 -1.44 7.55 4.73
N VAL A 92 -1.51 8.86 4.91
CA VAL A 92 -1.15 9.84 3.89
C VAL A 92 -0.05 10.71 4.47
N LEU A 93 1.07 10.79 3.77
CA LEU A 93 2.23 11.59 4.15
C LEU A 93 2.33 12.79 3.21
N GLU A 94 2.44 13.99 3.77
CA GLU A 94 2.65 15.27 3.06
C GLU A 94 4.10 15.73 3.21
#